data_AF-A0A6M4G4N5-F1
#
_entry.id   AF-A0A6M4G4N5-F1
#
_cell.length_a   1.000
_cell.length_b   1.000
_cell.length_c   1.000
_cell.angle_alpha   90.00
_cell.angle_beta   90.00
_cell.angle_gamma   90.00
#
_symmetry.space_group_name_H-M   'P 1'
#
loop_
_entity.id
_entity.type
_entity.pdbx_description
1 polymer ?
#
loop_
_entity_poly.entity_id
_entity_poly.type
_entity_poly.pdbx_seq_one_letter_code
_entity_poly.pdbx_strand_id
1 'polypeptide(L)'
;MTNVRFVGLFLLSRTEKRALKVPLNASRIVIQGGNGFGKSAILKSIYETLGALPQKIDSRWRAGNVSSALVFEYQGKRYTAVKALGMYALFDAERKLLFSGQQIVKEWGPQLAKFFGFKLIMKDRDGDIVVPPPSYMFAPFYIDQDMGWSRPWSSFQDLYLPDSTRTLADYHSGLRPDAYYEARANLAVDRIALSELEASVSTLRDAIDQIQQIDEGVSPTYDMGEFRAEVEDLVRESETLLTQQREYRREISELHEETHLLQSEKSLLERALRELREEFDVAAALPDEIECPTCGQGYANDLADRFALIQDEGVLTEAIGATNIKLTRVREDEQQKQDKLHEIERSLRRIEHILAVERAALSFNDVVIAAGKTEAAKILRSSLGEKAADAADVRYRVDKHRDTMTSLTSAKRSGEILKFYRALLAKYAFDLDVALEQDGAQSIHRIQAARGSEGPRGLLAYYYAFLQTRVKYATATAFPIVIDAPNQQGQDAVHLPQMLRFIFAQAPADAQVIVAVEEASQGLPADVDIRSYGVQRRQVLREAEFDEINERFSVYTRQLLL
;
A
#
# COMPACT_ATOMS: atom_id res chain seq x y z
N MET A 1 -16.35 -10.90 14.16
CA MET A 1 -15.26 -10.45 13.27
C MET A 1 -15.87 -10.03 11.95
N THR A 2 -15.32 -9.00 11.31
CA THR A 2 -15.73 -8.63 9.95
C THR A 2 -14.98 -9.52 8.96
N ASN A 3 -15.72 -10.28 8.15
CA ASN A 3 -15.15 -11.21 7.18
C ASN A 3 -15.38 -10.71 5.75
N VAL A 4 -14.38 -10.92 4.90
CA VAL A 4 -14.49 -10.76 3.46
C VAL A 4 -14.83 -12.10 2.83
N ARG A 5 -15.74 -12.10 1.86
CA ARG A 5 -16.07 -13.26 1.04
C ARG A 5 -15.83 -12.91 -0.42
N PHE A 6 -15.00 -13.67 -1.12
CA PHE A 6 -14.87 -13.53 -2.57
C PHE A 6 -16.10 -14.14 -3.24
N VAL A 7 -16.60 -13.50 -4.30
CA VAL A 7 -17.81 -13.89 -5.02
C VAL A 7 -17.49 -14.31 -6.45
N GLY A 8 -16.54 -13.62 -7.10
CA GLY A 8 -16.08 -14.00 -8.42
C GLY A 8 -14.89 -13.19 -8.88
N LEU A 9 -14.04 -13.80 -9.69
CA LEU A 9 -12.88 -13.19 -10.33
C LEU A 9 -13.09 -13.22 -11.85
N PHE A 10 -12.79 -12.10 -12.50
CA PHE A 10 -12.85 -11.93 -13.94
C PHE A 10 -11.47 -11.52 -14.42
N LEU A 11 -10.95 -12.21 -15.44
CA LEU A 11 -9.64 -11.98 -16.02
C LEU A 11 -9.81 -11.70 -17.50
N LEU A 12 -9.12 -10.69 -18.03
CA LEU A 12 -9.24 -10.25 -19.41
C LEU A 12 -7.86 -9.92 -19.98
N SER A 13 -7.49 -10.62 -21.05
CA SER A 13 -6.39 -10.21 -21.93
C SER A 13 -6.97 -9.71 -23.25
N ARG A 14 -6.83 -8.41 -23.50
CA ARG A 14 -7.18 -7.80 -24.80
C ARG A 14 -6.18 -8.21 -25.88
N THR A 15 -4.90 -8.32 -25.52
CA THR A 15 -3.82 -8.76 -26.40
C THR A 15 -4.06 -10.18 -26.94
N GLU A 16 -4.48 -11.10 -26.08
CA GLU A 16 -4.74 -12.49 -26.48
C GLU A 16 -6.17 -12.72 -26.98
N LYS A 17 -7.05 -11.70 -26.93
CA LYS A 17 -8.51 -11.81 -27.17
C LYS A 17 -9.15 -12.96 -26.37
N ARG A 18 -8.77 -13.08 -25.10
CA ARG A 18 -9.20 -14.17 -24.22
C ARG A 18 -9.54 -13.66 -22.83
N ALA A 19 -10.51 -14.31 -22.19
CA ALA A 19 -10.93 -13.96 -20.84
C ALA A 19 -11.29 -15.22 -20.04
N LEU A 20 -11.50 -15.05 -18.73
CA LEU A 20 -11.91 -16.14 -17.85
C LEU A 20 -12.80 -15.60 -16.72
N LYS A 21 -13.94 -16.26 -16.51
CA LYS A 21 -14.77 -16.08 -15.33
C LYS A 21 -14.51 -17.22 -14.35
N VAL A 22 -14.09 -16.86 -13.15
CA VAL A 22 -13.90 -17.79 -12.04
C VAL A 22 -14.91 -17.40 -10.98
N PRO A 23 -16.10 -18.02 -10.93
CA PRO A 23 -16.99 -17.75 -9.83
C PRO A 23 -16.31 -18.25 -8.54
N LEU A 24 -16.56 -17.60 -7.41
CA LEU A 24 -16.00 -17.91 -6.09
C LEU A 24 -17.08 -17.89 -5.02
N ASN A 25 -18.34 -18.05 -5.39
CA ASN A 25 -19.51 -17.82 -4.55
C ASN A 25 -19.84 -18.93 -3.53
N ALA A 26 -19.04 -19.99 -3.42
CA ALA A 26 -19.19 -21.05 -2.42
C ALA A 26 -18.26 -20.84 -1.21
N SER A 27 -18.61 -21.42 -0.06
CA SER A 27 -17.80 -21.30 1.16
C SER A 27 -16.57 -22.20 1.12
N ARG A 28 -16.65 -23.37 0.48
CA ARG A 28 -15.55 -24.32 0.31
C ARG A 28 -15.39 -24.63 -1.16
N ILE A 29 -14.26 -24.26 -1.74
CA ILE A 29 -14.00 -24.36 -3.17
C ILE A 29 -12.71 -25.13 -3.40
N VAL A 30 -12.76 -26.08 -4.32
CA VAL A 30 -11.58 -26.69 -4.93
C VAL A 30 -11.46 -26.23 -6.38
N ILE A 31 -10.33 -25.60 -6.71
CA ILE A 31 -9.94 -25.29 -8.08
C ILE A 31 -9.06 -26.43 -8.58
N GLN A 32 -9.59 -27.26 -9.48
CA GLN A 32 -8.93 -28.45 -10.00
C GLN A 32 -8.40 -28.21 -11.42
N GLY A 33 -7.26 -28.80 -11.76
CA GLY A 33 -6.71 -28.79 -13.12
C GLY A 33 -5.29 -29.32 -13.17
N GLY A 34 -4.84 -29.86 -14.30
CA GLY A 34 -3.49 -30.41 -14.44
C GLY A 34 -2.35 -29.39 -14.25
N ASN A 35 -1.11 -29.89 -14.28
CA ASN A 35 0.07 -29.02 -14.18
C ASN A 35 0.22 -28.12 -15.42
N GLY A 36 0.40 -26.82 -15.16
CA GLY A 36 0.47 -25.80 -16.22
C GLY A 36 -0.88 -25.37 -16.79
N PHE A 37 -2.00 -25.66 -16.12
CA PHE A 37 -3.35 -25.26 -16.54
C PHE A 37 -3.82 -23.92 -15.92
N GLY A 38 -2.91 -23.19 -15.26
CA GLY A 38 -3.16 -21.81 -14.80
C GLY A 38 -3.87 -21.67 -13.46
N LYS A 39 -3.98 -22.73 -12.65
CA LYS A 39 -4.53 -22.65 -11.27
C LYS A 39 -3.85 -21.57 -10.43
N SER A 40 -2.52 -21.56 -10.40
CA SER A 40 -1.75 -20.55 -9.68
C SER A 40 -1.94 -19.15 -10.27
N ALA A 41 -2.11 -19.03 -11.59
CA ALA A 41 -2.42 -17.74 -12.22
C ALA A 41 -3.77 -17.20 -11.74
N ILE A 42 -4.79 -18.06 -11.61
CA ILE A 42 -6.09 -17.69 -11.04
C ILE A 42 -5.93 -17.19 -9.59
N LEU A 43 -5.28 -17.97 -8.72
CA LEU A 43 -5.14 -17.62 -7.31
C LEU A 43 -4.28 -16.37 -7.09
N LYS A 44 -3.15 -16.25 -7.80
CA LYS A 44 -2.28 -15.07 -7.74
C LYS A 44 -2.99 -13.82 -8.25
N SER A 45 -3.85 -13.95 -9.27
CA SER A 45 -4.62 -12.82 -9.80
C SER A 45 -5.58 -12.22 -8.78
N ILE A 46 -6.10 -12.99 -7.81
CA ILE A 46 -6.92 -12.45 -6.71
C ILE A 46 -6.13 -11.37 -5.96
N TYR A 47 -4.91 -11.72 -5.54
CA TYR A 47 -4.06 -10.85 -4.74
C TYR A 47 -3.43 -9.73 -5.57
N GLU A 48 -3.06 -10.02 -6.81
CA GLU A 48 -2.61 -8.97 -7.73
C GLU A 48 -3.70 -7.92 -7.96
N THR A 49 -4.98 -8.31 -8.04
CA THR A 49 -6.10 -7.34 -8.18
C THR A 49 -6.21 -6.44 -6.96
N LEU A 50 -5.86 -6.94 -5.78
CA LEU A 50 -5.89 -6.21 -4.51
C LEU A 50 -4.58 -5.44 -4.24
N GLY A 51 -3.63 -5.41 -5.18
CA GLY A 51 -2.36 -4.68 -5.07
C GLY A 51 -1.32 -5.37 -4.19
N ALA A 52 -1.43 -6.69 -3.97
CA ALA A 52 -0.41 -7.52 -3.34
C ALA A 52 0.44 -8.23 -4.40
N LEU A 53 1.71 -8.54 -4.09
CA LEU A 53 2.68 -9.07 -5.05
C LEU A 53 3.13 -10.51 -4.71
N PRO A 54 2.51 -11.55 -5.29
CA PRO A 54 2.89 -12.96 -5.07
C PRO A 54 4.31 -13.30 -5.57
N GLN A 55 4.91 -14.37 -5.05
CA GLN A 55 6.34 -14.74 -5.24
C GLN A 55 6.84 -14.89 -6.68
N LYS A 56 6.02 -15.37 -7.60
CA LYS A 56 6.37 -15.45 -9.03
C LYS A 56 5.13 -15.28 -9.89
N ILE A 57 5.20 -14.35 -10.83
CA ILE A 57 4.18 -14.16 -11.87
C ILE A 57 4.83 -14.54 -13.18
N ASP A 58 4.22 -15.48 -13.91
CA ASP A 58 4.75 -16.02 -15.17
C ASP A 58 4.94 -14.90 -16.21
N SER A 59 6.04 -14.95 -16.98
CA SER A 59 6.35 -13.92 -17.97
C SER A 59 5.30 -13.82 -19.08
N ARG A 60 4.68 -14.94 -19.47
CA ARG A 60 3.55 -14.95 -20.42
C ARG A 60 2.34 -14.26 -19.82
N TRP A 61 2.07 -14.49 -18.53
CA TRP A 61 0.98 -13.81 -17.83
C TRP A 61 1.15 -12.29 -17.81
N ARG A 62 2.39 -11.82 -17.59
CA ARG A 62 2.74 -10.40 -17.67
C ARG A 62 2.61 -9.86 -19.10
N ALA A 63 3.11 -10.60 -20.09
CA ALA A 63 3.04 -10.20 -21.49
C ALA A 63 1.61 -10.11 -22.02
N GLY A 64 0.70 -10.93 -21.50
CA GLY A 64 -0.73 -10.88 -21.83
C GLY A 64 -1.48 -9.66 -21.28
N ASN A 65 -0.80 -8.77 -20.53
CA ASN A 65 -1.36 -7.55 -19.93
C ASN A 65 -2.76 -7.77 -19.30
N VAL A 66 -2.87 -8.82 -18.50
CA VAL A 66 -4.16 -9.31 -18.01
C VAL A 66 -4.75 -8.29 -17.02
N SER A 67 -5.88 -7.70 -17.39
CA SER A 67 -6.72 -6.92 -16.48
C SER A 67 -7.55 -7.86 -15.62
N SER A 68 -7.79 -7.50 -14.37
CA SER A 68 -8.49 -8.34 -13.41
C SER A 68 -9.52 -7.57 -12.60
N ALA A 69 -10.64 -8.23 -12.30
CA ALA A 69 -11.70 -7.69 -11.47
C ALA A 69 -12.17 -8.74 -10.46
N LEU A 70 -12.07 -8.41 -9.17
CA LEU A 70 -12.46 -9.26 -8.05
C LEU A 70 -13.72 -8.70 -7.41
N VAL A 71 -14.81 -9.42 -7.52
CA VAL A 71 -16.06 -9.14 -6.81
C VAL A 71 -16.01 -9.80 -5.45
N PHE A 72 -16.28 -9.04 -4.40
CA PHE A 72 -16.29 -9.54 -3.03
C PHE A 72 -17.39 -8.87 -2.19
N GLU A 73 -17.72 -9.50 -1.08
CA GLU A 73 -18.65 -9.00 -0.07
C GLU A 73 -17.88 -8.62 1.20
N TYR A 74 -18.21 -7.45 1.73
CA TYR A 74 -17.64 -6.90 2.96
C TYR A 74 -18.71 -6.07 3.68
N GLN A 75 -18.92 -6.32 4.98
CA GLN A 75 -19.94 -5.64 5.79
C GLN A 75 -21.35 -5.66 5.18
N GLY A 76 -21.74 -6.80 4.58
CA GLY A 76 -23.07 -6.97 3.97
C GLY A 76 -23.28 -6.24 2.64
N LYS A 77 -22.25 -5.57 2.10
CA LYS A 77 -22.27 -4.90 0.80
C LYS A 77 -21.33 -5.58 -0.18
N ARG A 78 -21.64 -5.44 -1.47
CA ARG A 78 -20.83 -5.97 -2.57
C ARG A 78 -19.96 -4.88 -3.17
N TYR A 79 -18.72 -5.23 -3.48
CA TYR A 79 -17.73 -4.34 -4.08
C TYR A 79 -17.00 -5.06 -5.21
N THR A 80 -16.37 -4.29 -6.09
CA THR A 80 -15.48 -4.82 -7.14
C THR A 80 -14.14 -4.09 -7.09
N ALA A 81 -13.06 -4.80 -6.76
CA ALA A 81 -11.70 -4.31 -6.95
C ALA A 81 -11.28 -4.60 -8.39
N VAL A 82 -10.65 -3.64 -9.07
CA VAL A 82 -10.23 -3.73 -10.47
C VAL A 82 -8.77 -3.30 -10.60
N LYS A 83 -7.99 -4.10 -11.31
CA LYS A 83 -6.66 -3.75 -11.82
C LYS A 83 -6.75 -3.69 -13.35
N ALA A 84 -6.66 -2.50 -13.90
CA ALA A 84 -6.71 -2.27 -15.35
C ALA A 84 -5.98 -0.97 -15.70
N LEU A 85 -5.39 -0.89 -16.90
CA LEU A 85 -4.71 0.32 -17.40
C LEU A 85 -3.61 0.86 -16.47
N GLY A 86 -2.89 -0.05 -15.79
CA GLY A 86 -1.85 0.32 -14.82
C GLY A 86 -2.38 0.92 -13.51
N MET A 87 -3.70 0.90 -13.29
CA MET A 87 -4.35 1.47 -12.11
C MET A 87 -5.07 0.41 -11.28
N TYR A 88 -5.22 0.71 -9.99
CA TYR A 88 -6.05 -0.01 -9.05
C TYR A 88 -7.27 0.83 -8.71
N ALA A 89 -8.44 0.20 -8.61
CA ALA A 89 -9.68 0.89 -8.30
C ALA A 89 -10.65 0.02 -7.53
N LEU A 90 -11.46 0.67 -6.69
CA LEU A 90 -12.56 0.03 -5.97
C LEU A 90 -13.88 0.65 -6.39
N PHE A 91 -14.84 -0.21 -6.73
CA PHE A 91 -16.20 0.16 -7.12
C PHE A 91 -17.22 -0.42 -6.13
N ASP A 92 -18.35 0.26 -5.95
CA ASP A 92 -19.49 -0.26 -5.19
C ASP A 92 -20.35 -1.26 -6.00
N ALA A 93 -21.48 -1.66 -5.43
CA ALA A 93 -22.41 -2.60 -6.05
C ALA A 93 -23.06 -2.07 -7.33
N GLU A 94 -23.20 -0.75 -7.45
CA GLU A 94 -23.75 -0.04 -8.62
C GLU A 94 -22.67 0.24 -9.67
N ARG A 95 -21.44 -0.25 -9.45
CA ARG A 95 -20.25 -0.04 -10.29
C ARG A 95 -19.82 1.42 -10.36
N LYS A 96 -20.11 2.21 -9.33
CA LYS A 96 -19.59 3.57 -9.18
C LYS A 96 -18.20 3.54 -8.55
N LEU A 97 -17.26 4.29 -9.10
CA LEU A 97 -15.90 4.42 -8.57
C LEU A 97 -15.94 5.03 -7.15
N LEU A 98 -15.31 4.36 -6.19
CA LEU A 98 -15.15 4.86 -4.81
C LEU A 98 -13.80 5.55 -4.64
N PHE A 99 -12.72 4.88 -5.05
CA PHE A 99 -11.37 5.42 -5.06
C PHE A 99 -10.47 4.60 -6.00
N SER A 100 -9.39 5.22 -6.46
CA SER A 100 -8.38 4.61 -7.32
C SER A 100 -6.98 5.14 -7.00
N GLY A 101 -5.96 4.41 -7.43
CA GLY A 101 -4.56 4.82 -7.32
C GLY A 101 -3.69 4.05 -8.30
N GLN A 102 -2.65 4.71 -8.80
CA GLN A 102 -1.59 4.10 -9.58
C GLN A 102 -0.49 3.56 -8.66
N GLN A 103 -0.13 4.31 -7.62
CA GLN A 103 0.96 3.93 -6.72
C GLN A 103 0.46 3.04 -5.58
N ILE A 104 0.96 1.80 -5.51
CA ILE A 104 0.53 0.80 -4.50
C ILE A 104 0.76 1.30 -3.08
N VAL A 105 1.92 1.86 -2.77
CA VAL A 105 2.29 2.21 -1.38
C VAL A 105 1.76 3.57 -0.96
N LYS A 106 1.75 4.56 -1.87
CA LYS A 106 1.38 5.95 -1.54
C LYS A 106 -0.11 6.25 -1.74
N GLU A 107 -0.79 5.58 -2.66
CA GLU A 107 -2.19 5.89 -3.02
C GLU A 107 -3.14 4.72 -2.69
N TRP A 108 -2.97 3.59 -3.38
CA TRP A 108 -3.90 2.46 -3.30
C TRP A 108 -3.90 1.77 -1.92
N GLY A 109 -2.72 1.46 -1.40
CA GLY A 109 -2.51 0.75 -0.13
C GLY A 109 -3.15 1.46 1.07
N PRO A 110 -2.89 2.76 1.29
CA PRO A 110 -3.51 3.52 2.38
C PRO A 110 -5.04 3.58 2.28
N GLN A 111 -5.59 3.77 1.07
CA GLN A 111 -7.04 3.78 0.87
C GLN A 111 -7.67 2.39 1.12
N LEU A 112 -7.01 1.33 0.64
CA LEU A 112 -7.45 -0.05 0.86
C LEU A 112 -7.35 -0.45 2.33
N ALA A 113 -6.28 -0.05 3.02
CA ALA A 113 -6.10 -0.25 4.44
C ALA A 113 -7.21 0.44 5.25
N LYS A 114 -7.52 1.70 4.92
CA LYS A 114 -8.64 2.44 5.52
C LYS A 114 -9.98 1.73 5.27
N PHE A 115 -10.22 1.26 4.05
CA PHE A 115 -11.45 0.57 3.66
C PHE A 115 -11.67 -0.72 4.47
N PHE A 116 -10.63 -1.53 4.65
CA PHE A 116 -10.72 -2.78 5.44
C PHE A 116 -10.48 -2.59 6.94
N GLY A 117 -10.23 -1.36 7.40
CA GLY A 117 -9.90 -1.08 8.80
C GLY A 117 -8.58 -1.70 9.27
N PHE A 118 -7.61 -1.86 8.35
CA PHE A 118 -6.28 -2.38 8.64
C PHE A 118 -5.41 -1.27 9.24
N LYS A 119 -5.09 -1.39 10.53
CA LYS A 119 -4.42 -0.31 11.30
C LYS A 119 -2.93 -0.55 11.54
N LEU A 120 -2.37 -1.58 10.89
CA LEU A 120 -0.94 -1.86 11.01
C LEU A 120 -0.14 -0.69 10.43
N ILE A 121 0.74 -0.11 11.24
CA ILE A 121 1.76 0.86 10.83
C ILE A 121 3.13 0.31 11.20
N MET A 122 4.11 0.58 10.35
CA MET A 122 5.47 0.08 10.49
C MET A 122 6.46 1.20 10.24
N LYS A 123 7.68 1.05 10.77
CA LYS A 123 8.78 1.92 10.38
C LYS A 123 9.41 1.34 9.12
N ASP A 124 9.71 2.18 8.14
CA ASP A 124 10.53 1.78 7.01
C ASP A 124 12.04 1.81 7.39
N ARG A 125 12.91 1.76 6.37
CA ARG A 125 14.36 1.75 6.58
C ARG A 125 14.91 3.12 6.97
N ASP A 126 14.25 4.19 6.56
CA ASP A 126 14.63 5.58 6.84
C ASP A 126 14.08 6.03 8.21
N GLY A 127 13.18 5.24 8.78
CA GLY A 127 12.64 5.40 10.13
C GLY A 127 11.24 6.00 10.15
N ASP A 128 10.70 6.32 8.97
CA ASP A 128 9.38 6.92 8.78
C ASP A 128 8.27 5.91 9.04
N ILE A 129 7.17 6.40 9.61
CA ILE A 129 6.00 5.58 9.90
C ILE A 129 5.14 5.51 8.64
N VAL A 130 5.04 4.31 8.08
CA VAL A 130 4.30 4.04 6.85
C VAL A 130 3.19 3.01 7.07
N VAL A 131 2.15 3.13 6.25
CA VAL A 131 1.18 2.04 6.05
C VAL A 131 1.87 1.00 5.15
N PRO A 132 1.96 -0.27 5.56
CA PRO A 132 2.67 -1.27 4.77
C PRO A 132 1.86 -1.66 3.52
N PRO A 133 2.51 -2.24 2.49
CA PRO A 133 1.85 -2.72 1.28
C PRO A 133 0.66 -3.66 1.55
N PRO A 134 -0.32 -3.76 0.64
CA PRO A 134 -1.50 -4.63 0.81
C PRO A 134 -1.18 -6.09 1.14
N SER A 135 -0.03 -6.62 0.68
CA SER A 135 0.42 -7.98 1.02
C SER A 135 0.47 -8.27 2.52
N TYR A 136 0.75 -7.27 3.35
CA TYR A 136 0.76 -7.44 4.81
C TYR A 136 -0.63 -7.76 5.37
N MET A 137 -1.69 -7.31 4.71
CA MET A 137 -3.07 -7.59 5.08
C MET A 137 -3.45 -9.04 4.79
N PHE A 138 -2.97 -9.58 3.67
CA PHE A 138 -3.37 -10.89 3.15
C PHE A 138 -2.42 -12.04 3.54
N ALA A 139 -1.22 -11.73 4.04
CA ALA A 139 -0.18 -12.72 4.38
C ALA A 139 -0.65 -13.93 5.22
N PRO A 140 -1.55 -13.80 6.22
CA PRO A 140 -2.02 -14.97 6.98
C PRO A 140 -2.94 -15.91 6.21
N PHE A 141 -3.54 -15.44 5.11
CA PHE A 141 -4.64 -16.11 4.42
C PHE A 141 -4.25 -16.71 3.08
N TYR A 142 -3.01 -16.50 2.63
CA TYR A 142 -2.52 -17.05 1.37
C TYR A 142 -1.30 -17.92 1.58
N ILE A 143 -1.35 -19.16 1.10
CA ILE A 143 -0.19 -20.05 0.96
C ILE A 143 0.11 -20.20 -0.52
N ASP A 144 1.19 -19.56 -0.97
CA ASP A 144 1.65 -19.59 -2.34
C ASP A 144 2.40 -20.89 -2.68
N GLN A 145 2.23 -21.40 -3.91
CA GLN A 145 2.90 -22.62 -4.37
C GLN A 145 4.43 -22.51 -4.36
N ASP A 146 5.02 -21.34 -4.68
CA ASP A 146 6.46 -21.22 -4.88
C ASP A 146 7.23 -21.21 -3.57
N MET A 147 6.91 -20.27 -2.68
CA MET A 147 7.65 -20.10 -1.42
C MET A 147 6.77 -20.24 -0.18
N GLY A 148 5.44 -20.27 -0.31
CA GLY A 148 4.51 -20.31 0.85
C GLY A 148 4.65 -21.58 1.70
N TRP A 149 5.16 -22.66 1.11
CA TRP A 149 5.41 -23.95 1.75
C TRP A 149 6.87 -24.17 2.21
N SER A 150 7.71 -23.14 2.13
CA SER A 150 9.10 -23.22 2.61
C SER A 150 9.23 -22.71 4.05
N ARG A 151 8.53 -21.65 4.40
CA ARG A 151 8.49 -21.03 5.73
C ARG A 151 7.21 -20.20 5.91
N PRO A 152 6.84 -19.82 7.13
CA PRO A 152 5.75 -18.89 7.34
C PRO A 152 6.02 -17.52 6.68
N TRP A 153 4.95 -16.85 6.23
CA TRP A 153 4.99 -15.44 5.76
C TRP A 153 5.83 -15.21 4.50
N SER A 154 5.98 -16.21 3.64
CA SER A 154 6.75 -16.10 2.39
C SER A 154 5.90 -16.16 1.12
N SER A 155 4.59 -15.99 1.20
CA SER A 155 3.71 -16.04 0.01
C SER A 155 3.80 -14.79 -0.89
N PHE A 156 4.33 -13.68 -0.38
CA PHE A 156 4.44 -12.39 -1.08
C PHE A 156 5.89 -11.87 -1.12
N GLN A 157 6.24 -11.13 -2.17
CA GLN A 157 7.60 -10.59 -2.40
C GLN A 157 7.84 -9.26 -1.68
N ASP A 158 6.80 -8.46 -1.52
CA ASP A 158 6.81 -7.08 -1.04
C ASP A 158 6.65 -6.98 0.49
N LEU A 159 6.97 -8.05 1.22
CA LEU A 159 7.11 -8.04 2.68
C LEU A 159 8.50 -7.56 3.11
N TYR A 160 8.91 -6.39 2.62
CA TYR A 160 10.30 -5.89 2.70
C TYR A 160 10.63 -5.04 3.94
N LEU A 161 9.62 -4.62 4.72
CA LEU A 161 9.83 -3.76 5.88
C LEU A 161 10.62 -4.48 6.98
N PRO A 162 11.37 -3.74 7.82
CA PRO A 162 12.06 -4.33 8.96
C PRO A 162 11.12 -5.13 9.88
N ASP A 163 11.60 -6.28 10.37
CA ASP A 163 10.87 -7.17 11.29
C ASP A 163 9.46 -7.59 10.82
N SER A 164 9.25 -7.68 9.50
CA SER A 164 7.94 -7.99 8.90
C SER A 164 7.30 -9.25 9.46
N THR A 165 8.01 -10.38 9.48
CA THR A 165 7.49 -11.65 10.00
C THR A 165 7.02 -11.54 11.44
N ARG A 166 7.82 -10.89 12.30
CA ARG A 166 7.48 -10.72 13.71
C ARG A 166 6.25 -9.84 13.86
N THR A 167 6.24 -8.71 13.15
CA THR A 167 5.16 -7.72 13.20
C THR A 167 3.83 -8.28 12.65
N LEU A 168 3.88 -9.04 11.56
CA LEU A 168 2.71 -9.73 10.99
C LEU A 168 2.13 -10.74 11.98
N ALA A 169 2.98 -11.56 12.57
CA ALA A 169 2.56 -12.53 13.57
C ALA A 169 1.98 -11.82 14.81
N ASP A 170 2.59 -10.74 15.29
CA ASP A 170 2.08 -9.96 16.44
C ASP A 170 0.71 -9.34 16.14
N TYR A 171 0.56 -8.70 14.98
CA TYR A 171 -0.67 -8.02 14.59
C TYR A 171 -1.81 -9.01 14.36
N HIS A 172 -1.59 -9.99 13.47
CA HIS A 172 -2.65 -10.89 13.04
C HIS A 172 -3.01 -11.96 14.08
N SER A 173 -2.14 -12.24 15.06
CA SER A 173 -2.50 -13.11 16.20
C SER A 173 -3.32 -12.38 17.27
N GLY A 174 -3.33 -11.05 17.23
CA GLY A 174 -3.89 -10.22 18.30
C GLY A 174 -2.95 -9.97 19.48
N LEU A 175 -1.70 -10.43 19.46
CA LEU A 175 -0.70 -10.03 20.48
C LEU A 175 -0.56 -8.51 20.54
N ARG A 176 -0.56 -7.85 19.38
CA ARG A 176 -0.66 -6.39 19.24
C ARG A 176 -1.91 -6.06 18.43
N PRO A 177 -3.07 -5.83 19.07
CA PRO A 177 -4.32 -5.58 18.37
C PRO A 177 -4.37 -4.17 17.75
N ASP A 178 -5.44 -3.86 17.02
CA ASP A 178 -5.62 -2.56 16.35
C ASP A 178 -5.42 -1.37 17.30
N ALA A 179 -5.96 -1.44 18.52
CA ALA A 179 -5.82 -0.42 19.56
C ALA A 179 -4.35 -0.15 19.95
N TYR A 180 -3.46 -1.15 19.85
CA TYR A 180 -2.03 -0.96 20.10
C TYR A 180 -1.40 -0.08 19.03
N TYR A 181 -1.73 -0.32 17.76
CA TYR A 181 -1.16 0.45 16.65
C TYR A 181 -1.77 1.85 16.54
N GLU A 182 -3.04 2.03 16.91
CA GLU A 182 -3.63 3.36 17.08
C GLU A 182 -2.94 4.17 18.18
N ALA A 183 -2.74 3.56 19.36
CA ALA A 183 -2.00 4.19 20.44
C ALA A 183 -0.56 4.53 20.01
N ARG A 184 0.08 3.65 19.22
CA ARG A 184 1.42 3.88 18.68
C ARG A 184 1.48 5.03 17.67
N ALA A 185 0.48 5.15 16.77
CA ALA A 185 0.37 6.28 15.84
C ALA A 185 0.22 7.59 16.59
N ASN A 186 -0.75 7.66 17.51
CA ASN A 186 -1.03 8.86 18.29
C ASN A 186 0.16 9.25 19.17
N LEU A 187 0.85 8.27 19.76
CA LEU A 187 2.10 8.48 20.51
C LEU A 187 3.19 9.14 19.64
N ALA A 188 3.31 8.76 18.36
CA ALA A 188 4.30 9.36 17.48
C ALA A 188 3.96 10.83 17.16
N VAL A 189 2.70 11.12 16.87
CA VAL A 189 2.20 12.49 16.63
C VAL A 189 2.38 13.36 17.86
N ASP A 190 1.89 12.92 19.02
CA ASP A 190 1.99 13.67 20.26
C ASP A 190 3.45 13.86 20.72
N ARG A 191 4.36 12.95 20.39
CA ARG A 191 5.80 13.14 20.67
C ARG A 191 6.44 14.25 19.85
N ILE A 192 6.09 14.36 18.58
CA ILE A 192 6.59 15.45 17.72
C ILE A 192 6.07 16.79 18.27
N ALA A 193 4.75 16.87 18.50
CA ALA A 193 4.13 18.07 19.08
C ALA A 193 4.72 18.44 20.46
N LEU A 194 4.98 17.44 21.32
CA LEU A 194 5.60 17.68 22.62
C LEU A 194 7.00 18.25 22.48
N SER A 195 7.81 17.71 21.56
CA SER A 195 9.18 18.19 21.32
C SER A 195 9.20 19.64 20.83
N GLU A 196 8.28 20.02 19.94
CA GLU A 196 8.14 21.40 19.46
C GLU A 196 7.70 22.36 20.56
N LEU A 197 6.76 21.94 21.41
CA LEU A 197 6.31 22.71 22.56
C LEU A 197 7.41 22.86 23.62
N GLU A 198 8.14 21.78 23.92
CA GLU A 198 9.26 21.80 24.88
C GLU A 198 10.40 22.71 24.38
N ALA A 199 10.72 22.67 23.09
CA ALA A 199 11.68 23.60 22.48
C ALA A 199 11.20 25.05 22.61
N SER A 200 9.93 25.32 22.29
CA SER A 200 9.33 26.66 22.43
C SER A 200 9.36 27.15 23.88
N VAL A 201 9.03 26.27 24.84
CA VAL A 201 9.10 26.56 26.28
C VAL A 201 10.53 26.86 26.71
N SER A 202 11.53 26.13 26.22
CA SER A 202 12.94 26.40 26.49
C SER A 202 13.33 27.78 25.97
N THR A 203 13.04 28.08 24.70
CA THR A 203 13.35 29.38 24.09
C THR A 203 12.70 30.55 24.83
N LEU A 204 11.44 30.41 25.25
CA LEU A 204 10.75 31.43 26.04
C LEU A 204 11.35 31.62 27.43
N ARG A 205 11.80 30.53 28.08
CA ARG A 205 12.53 30.62 29.36
C ARG A 205 13.86 31.33 29.19
N ASP A 206 14.65 30.94 28.19
CA ASP A 206 15.94 31.56 27.89
C ASP A 206 15.77 33.05 27.60
N ALA A 207 14.74 33.44 26.85
CA ALA A 207 14.43 34.84 26.57
C ALA A 207 14.04 35.62 27.84
N ILE A 208 13.26 35.02 28.74
CA ILE A 208 12.91 35.64 30.03
C ILE A 208 14.16 35.80 30.90
N ASP A 209 15.01 34.78 30.97
CA ASP A 209 16.25 34.78 31.76
C ASP A 209 17.23 35.84 31.22
N GLN A 210 17.36 35.96 29.89
CA GLN A 210 18.15 37.02 29.26
C GLN A 210 17.62 38.41 29.62
N ILE A 211 16.31 38.65 29.54
CA ILE A 211 15.71 39.94 29.93
C ILE A 211 16.01 40.26 31.41
N GLN A 212 16.07 39.24 32.27
CA GLN A 212 16.38 39.40 33.69
C GLN A 212 17.87 39.62 33.99
N GLN A 213 18.77 39.13 33.13
CA GLN A 213 20.22 39.31 33.29
C GLN A 213 20.77 40.62 32.71
N ILE A 214 19.95 41.42 32.01
CA ILE A 214 20.35 42.76 31.55
C ILE A 214 20.42 43.70 32.77
N ASP A 215 21.62 43.83 33.33
CA ASP A 215 21.97 44.67 34.48
C ASP A 215 21.61 46.15 34.26
N GLU A 216 21.22 46.87 35.32
CA GLU A 216 20.79 48.27 35.28
C GLU A 216 21.94 49.26 34.97
N GLY A 217 23.19 48.78 34.93
CA GLY A 217 24.40 49.62 34.85
C GLY A 217 25.34 49.38 33.66
N VAL A 218 25.03 48.48 32.73
CA VAL A 218 25.94 48.19 31.61
C VAL A 218 25.36 48.75 30.31
N SER A 219 25.88 49.91 29.90
CA SER A 219 25.79 50.32 28.51
C SER A 219 26.64 49.34 27.68
N PRO A 220 26.09 48.67 26.65
CA PRO A 220 26.86 47.71 25.87
C PRO A 220 27.89 48.48 25.03
N THR A 221 29.16 48.45 25.45
CA THR A 221 30.27 48.79 24.57
C THR A 221 30.42 47.65 23.56
N TYR A 222 29.81 47.81 22.39
CA TYR A 222 30.04 46.96 21.23
C TYR A 222 31.53 47.05 20.81
N ASP A 223 32.22 45.91 20.73
CA ASP A 223 33.52 45.83 20.05
C ASP A 223 33.26 45.86 18.53
N MET A 224 33.56 47.00 17.92
CA MET A 224 33.35 47.23 16.49
C MET A 224 34.21 46.35 15.57
N GLY A 225 35.25 45.68 16.12
CA GLY A 225 36.11 44.76 15.38
C GLY A 225 35.47 43.38 15.17
N GLU A 226 34.90 42.81 16.22
CA GLU A 226 34.24 41.49 16.20
C GLU A 226 32.97 41.52 15.35
N PHE A 227 32.17 42.59 15.48
CA PHE A 227 30.98 42.83 14.67
C PHE A 227 31.28 42.89 13.15
N ARG A 228 32.40 43.49 12.75
CA ARG A 228 32.77 43.55 11.32
C ARG A 228 33.08 42.17 10.75
N ALA A 229 33.73 41.30 11.53
CA ALA A 229 34.06 39.95 11.09
C ALA A 229 32.81 39.08 10.90
N GLU A 230 31.85 39.15 11.83
CA GLU A 230 30.59 38.42 11.72
C GLU A 230 29.75 38.86 10.52
N VAL A 231 29.71 40.17 10.24
CA VAL A 231 29.00 40.70 9.05
C VAL A 231 29.68 40.23 7.75
N GLU A 232 31.01 40.18 7.68
CA GLU A 232 31.73 39.69 6.50
C GLU A 232 31.47 38.20 6.22
N ASP A 233 31.39 37.37 7.27
CA ASP A 233 31.09 35.95 7.12
C ASP A 233 29.64 35.70 6.67
N LEU A 234 28.67 36.46 7.19
CA LEU A 234 27.27 36.41 6.72
C LEU A 234 27.13 36.84 5.25
N VAL A 235 27.90 37.83 4.81
CA VAL A 235 27.93 38.25 3.40
C VAL A 235 28.45 37.12 2.51
N ARG A 236 29.54 36.44 2.91
CA ARG A 236 30.11 35.32 2.15
C ARG A 236 29.15 34.12 2.05
N GLU A 237 28.45 33.81 3.14
CA GLU A 237 27.40 32.78 3.15
C GLU A 237 26.27 33.14 2.16
N SER A 238 25.84 34.40 2.14
CA SER A 238 24.78 34.87 1.23
C SER A 238 25.16 34.75 -0.26
N GLU A 239 26.41 35.04 -0.63
CA GLU A 239 26.89 34.93 -2.02
C GLU A 239 26.87 33.49 -2.52
N THR A 240 27.22 32.55 -1.64
CA THR A 240 27.19 31.11 -1.94
C THR A 240 25.75 30.64 -2.16
N LEU A 241 24.84 31.01 -1.26
CA LEU A 241 23.42 30.67 -1.35
C LEU A 241 22.75 31.28 -2.60
N LEU A 242 23.10 32.51 -2.98
CA LEU A 242 22.60 33.16 -4.21
C LEU A 242 23.09 32.47 -5.50
N THR A 243 24.25 31.81 -5.45
CA THR A 243 24.77 31.04 -6.58
C THR A 243 23.97 29.74 -6.74
N GLN A 244 23.79 29.00 -5.64
CA GLN A 244 22.97 27.78 -5.63
C GLN A 244 21.52 28.06 -6.02
N GLN A 245 20.94 29.18 -5.57
CA GLN A 245 19.58 29.60 -5.96
C GLN A 245 19.44 29.72 -7.49
N ARG A 246 20.44 30.29 -8.17
CA ARG A 246 20.44 30.46 -9.63
C ARG A 246 20.51 29.12 -10.36
N GLU A 247 21.31 28.18 -9.87
CA GLU A 247 21.41 26.83 -10.45
C GLU A 247 20.09 26.07 -10.33
N TYR A 248 19.47 26.03 -9.14
CA TYR A 248 18.19 25.35 -8.95
C TYR A 248 17.07 25.97 -9.78
N ARG A 249 17.02 27.31 -9.93
CA ARG A 249 16.04 27.97 -10.80
C ARG A 249 16.19 27.56 -12.27
N ARG A 250 17.43 27.39 -12.77
CA ARG A 250 17.69 26.91 -14.13
C ARG A 250 17.17 25.48 -14.31
N GLU A 251 17.51 24.57 -13.41
CA GLU A 251 17.10 23.16 -13.49
C GLU A 251 15.56 23.00 -13.40
N ILE A 252 14.90 23.78 -12.54
CA ILE A 252 13.43 23.79 -12.45
C ILE A 252 12.82 24.25 -13.78
N SER A 253 13.39 25.27 -14.43
CA SER A 253 12.90 25.75 -15.72
C SER A 253 13.00 24.67 -16.82
N GLU A 254 14.08 23.89 -16.84
CA GLU A 254 14.28 22.78 -17.78
C GLU A 254 13.24 21.67 -17.57
N LEU A 255 13.02 21.28 -16.31
CA LEU A 255 12.01 20.27 -15.94
C LEU A 255 10.58 20.73 -16.22
N HIS A 256 10.33 22.04 -16.06
CA HIS A 256 9.03 22.64 -16.36
C HIS A 256 8.72 22.60 -17.86
N GLU A 257 9.72 22.90 -18.71
CA GLU A 257 9.59 22.79 -20.16
C GLU A 257 9.33 21.34 -20.60
N GLU A 258 10.08 20.37 -20.05
CA GLU A 258 9.86 18.94 -20.31
C GLU A 258 8.46 18.50 -19.89
N THR A 259 7.99 18.96 -18.73
CA THR A 259 6.62 18.69 -18.25
C THR A 259 5.57 19.23 -19.21
N HIS A 260 5.75 20.44 -19.75
CA HIS A 260 4.85 21.01 -20.74
C HIS A 260 4.82 20.21 -22.05
N LEU A 261 5.98 19.76 -22.53
CA LEU A 261 6.08 18.92 -23.73
C LEU A 261 5.34 17.59 -23.55
N LEU A 262 5.57 16.90 -22.44
CA LEU A 262 4.89 15.63 -22.12
C LEU A 262 3.38 15.80 -21.94
N GLN A 263 2.92 16.93 -21.38
CA GLN A 263 1.49 17.24 -21.29
C GLN A 263 0.87 17.47 -22.66
N SER A 264 1.57 18.16 -23.55
CA SER A 264 1.13 18.36 -24.93
C SER A 264 1.07 17.03 -25.68
N GLU A 265 2.08 16.18 -25.56
CA GLU A 265 2.10 14.82 -26.14
C GLU A 265 0.89 14.01 -25.65
N LYS A 266 0.65 13.99 -24.34
CA LYS A 266 -0.52 13.33 -23.75
C LYS A 266 -1.83 13.87 -24.34
N SER A 267 -1.99 15.19 -24.41
CA SER A 267 -3.20 15.80 -24.95
C SER A 267 -3.42 15.45 -26.43
N LEU A 268 -2.35 15.31 -27.22
CA LEU A 268 -2.44 14.89 -28.62
C LEU A 268 -2.89 13.43 -28.72
N LEU A 269 -2.29 12.54 -27.92
CA LEU A 269 -2.67 11.13 -27.88
C LEU A 269 -4.13 10.94 -27.43
N GLU A 270 -4.58 11.69 -26.43
CA GLU A 270 -5.98 11.65 -25.97
C GLU A 270 -6.97 12.20 -27.02
N ARG A 271 -6.56 13.19 -27.83
CA ARG A 271 -7.37 13.68 -28.96
C ARG A 271 -7.46 12.63 -30.06
N ALA A 272 -6.32 12.06 -30.47
CA ALA A 272 -6.27 10.99 -31.45
C ALA A 272 -7.13 9.80 -31.02
N LEU A 273 -7.10 9.43 -29.73
CA LEU A 273 -7.94 8.36 -29.19
C LEU A 273 -9.43 8.69 -29.25
N ARG A 274 -9.81 9.96 -29.05
CA ARG A 274 -11.22 10.40 -29.18
C ARG A 274 -11.67 10.41 -30.63
N GLU A 275 -10.89 10.99 -31.53
CA GLU A 275 -11.18 11.04 -32.96
C GLU A 275 -11.33 9.61 -33.53
N LEU A 276 -10.41 8.71 -33.19
CA LEU A 276 -10.49 7.31 -33.60
C LEU A 276 -11.77 6.60 -33.13
N ARG A 277 -12.22 6.90 -31.91
CA ARG A 277 -13.50 6.36 -31.40
C ARG A 277 -14.69 6.90 -32.15
N GLU A 278 -14.69 8.20 -32.45
CA GLU A 278 -15.74 8.83 -33.27
C GLU A 278 -15.76 8.27 -34.69
N GLU A 279 -14.58 8.08 -35.31
CA GLU A 279 -14.44 7.43 -36.61
C GLU A 279 -14.96 6.00 -36.60
N PHE A 280 -14.66 5.22 -35.55
CA PHE A 280 -15.20 3.89 -35.39
C PHE A 280 -16.73 3.89 -35.28
N ASP A 281 -17.30 4.80 -34.47
CA ASP A 281 -18.75 4.91 -34.32
C ASP A 281 -19.45 5.28 -35.65
N VAL A 282 -18.84 6.16 -36.43
CA VAL A 282 -19.31 6.52 -37.79
C VAL A 282 -19.18 5.33 -38.75
N ALA A 283 -18.01 4.68 -38.79
CA ALA A 283 -17.77 3.53 -39.65
C ALA A 283 -18.71 2.35 -39.33
N ALA A 284 -18.99 2.12 -38.04
CA ALA A 284 -19.94 1.09 -37.60
C ALA A 284 -21.39 1.38 -38.03
N ALA A 285 -21.75 2.65 -38.21
CA ALA A 285 -23.08 3.07 -38.67
C ALA A 285 -23.24 3.06 -40.21
N LEU A 286 -22.14 2.92 -40.96
CA LEU A 286 -22.13 2.91 -42.41
C LEU A 286 -22.21 1.48 -42.97
N PRO A 287 -22.69 1.30 -44.23
CA PRO A 287 -22.70 0.00 -44.89
C PRO A 287 -21.27 -0.51 -45.14
N ASP A 288 -21.16 -1.79 -45.48
CA ASP A 288 -19.86 -2.44 -45.76
C ASP A 288 -19.16 -1.91 -47.02
N GLU A 289 -19.87 -1.14 -47.84
CA GLU A 289 -19.35 -0.46 -49.01
C GLU A 289 -19.90 0.98 -49.04
N ILE A 290 -18.99 1.96 -49.12
CA ILE A 290 -19.31 3.39 -49.07
C ILE A 290 -18.90 4.02 -50.39
N GLU A 291 -19.84 4.63 -51.10
CA GLU A 291 -19.51 5.44 -52.28
C GLU A 291 -19.16 6.87 -51.86
N CYS A 292 -18.04 7.38 -52.37
CA CYS A 292 -17.66 8.77 -52.18
C CYS A 292 -18.64 9.69 -52.91
N PRO A 293 -19.34 10.60 -52.20
CA PRO A 293 -20.34 11.49 -52.82
C PRO A 293 -19.73 12.53 -53.78
N THR A 294 -18.40 12.69 -53.77
CA THR A 294 -17.68 13.68 -54.58
C THR A 294 -17.18 13.11 -55.91
N CYS A 295 -16.74 11.84 -55.93
CA CYS A 295 -16.14 11.24 -57.12
C CYS A 295 -16.73 9.88 -57.52
N GLY A 296 -17.66 9.33 -56.73
CA GLY A 296 -18.33 8.05 -57.02
C GLY A 296 -17.45 6.81 -56.82
N GLN A 297 -16.25 6.96 -56.25
CA GLN A 297 -15.38 5.82 -55.94
C GLN A 297 -15.91 5.05 -54.73
N GLY A 298 -16.06 3.73 -54.86
CA GLY A 298 -16.43 2.83 -53.77
C GLY A 298 -15.25 2.50 -52.86
N TYR A 299 -15.48 2.54 -51.55
CA TYR A 299 -14.54 2.16 -50.50
C TYR A 299 -15.13 1.02 -49.69
N ALA A 300 -14.33 -0.01 -49.42
CA ALA A 300 -14.69 -1.03 -48.46
C ALA A 300 -14.69 -0.44 -47.04
N ASN A 301 -15.73 -0.76 -46.28
CA ASN A 301 -15.85 -0.51 -44.85
C ASN A 301 -16.21 -1.84 -44.19
N ASP A 302 -15.42 -2.86 -44.54
CA ASP A 302 -15.68 -4.21 -44.10
C ASP A 302 -15.30 -4.40 -42.62
N LEU A 303 -15.57 -5.59 -42.12
CA LEU A 303 -15.27 -5.91 -40.74
C LEU A 303 -13.77 -5.78 -40.41
N ALA A 304 -12.88 -6.08 -41.35
CA ALA A 304 -11.43 -6.02 -41.13
C ALA A 304 -10.94 -4.57 -40.98
N ASP A 305 -11.48 -3.65 -41.77
CA ASP A 305 -11.17 -2.22 -41.70
C ASP A 305 -11.64 -1.61 -40.36
N ARG A 306 -12.85 -1.99 -39.89
CA ARG A 306 -13.35 -1.56 -38.58
C ARG A 306 -12.53 -2.16 -37.42
N PHE A 307 -12.02 -3.38 -37.56
CA PHE A 307 -11.14 -3.99 -36.56
C PHE A 307 -9.74 -3.36 -36.51
N ALA A 308 -9.25 -2.81 -37.62
CA ALA A 308 -7.99 -2.06 -37.64
C ALA A 308 -8.07 -0.81 -36.74
N LEU A 309 -9.20 -0.09 -36.77
CA LEU A 309 -9.45 1.05 -35.88
C LEU A 309 -9.42 0.65 -34.39
N ILE A 310 -9.95 -0.54 -34.03
CA ILE A 310 -9.90 -1.06 -32.65
C ILE A 310 -8.46 -1.42 -32.23
N GLN A 311 -7.65 -1.95 -33.15
CA GLN A 311 -6.25 -2.27 -32.88
C GLN A 311 -5.46 -1.00 -32.56
N ASP A 312 -5.70 0.08 -33.30
CA ASP A 312 -5.07 1.37 -33.09
C ASP A 312 -5.49 2.03 -31.76
N GLU A 313 -6.72 1.78 -31.28
CA GLU A 313 -7.19 2.20 -29.95
C GLU A 313 -6.30 1.61 -28.83
N GLY A 314 -5.92 0.34 -28.97
CA GLY A 314 -5.03 -0.34 -28.04
C GLY A 314 -3.65 0.30 -27.98
N VAL A 315 -3.07 0.60 -29.15
CA VAL A 315 -1.74 1.25 -29.28
C VAL A 315 -1.74 2.64 -28.65
N LEU A 316 -2.77 3.45 -28.93
CA LEU A 316 -2.92 4.79 -28.35
C LEU A 316 -3.07 4.75 -26.83
N THR A 317 -3.84 3.77 -26.32
CA THR A 317 -4.02 3.58 -24.88
C THR A 317 -2.71 3.21 -24.18
N GLU A 318 -1.88 2.34 -24.78
CA GLU A 318 -0.56 2.00 -24.26
C GLU A 318 0.41 3.20 -24.30
N ALA A 319 0.39 3.98 -25.37
CA ALA A 319 1.19 5.20 -25.49
C ALA A 319 0.84 6.22 -24.40
N ILE A 320 -0.46 6.46 -24.14
CA ILE A 320 -0.92 7.32 -23.04
C ILE A 320 -0.41 6.81 -21.69
N GLY A 321 -0.46 5.49 -21.47
CA GLY A 321 0.07 4.86 -20.26
C GLY A 321 1.57 5.13 -20.07
N ALA A 322 2.37 4.96 -21.12
CA ALA A 322 3.81 5.22 -21.08
C ALA A 322 4.14 6.71 -20.84
N THR A 323 3.41 7.63 -21.48
CA THR A 323 3.58 9.08 -21.31
C THR A 323 3.24 9.52 -19.87
N ASN A 324 2.18 8.96 -19.27
CA ASN A 324 1.85 9.20 -17.86
C ASN A 324 2.99 8.78 -16.92
N ILE A 325 3.63 7.62 -17.15
CA ILE A 325 4.76 7.15 -16.32
C ILE A 325 5.94 8.14 -16.38
N LYS A 326 6.28 8.66 -17.57
CA LYS A 326 7.35 9.66 -17.74
C LYS A 326 7.02 10.96 -17.02
N LEU A 327 5.80 11.45 -17.20
CA LEU A 327 5.31 12.70 -16.64
C LEU A 327 5.32 12.68 -15.10
N THR A 328 5.04 11.54 -14.48
CA THR A 328 5.19 11.36 -13.02
C THR A 328 6.64 11.52 -12.56
N ARG A 329 7.62 10.94 -13.26
CA ARG A 329 9.04 11.03 -12.89
C ARG A 329 9.57 12.46 -12.96
N VAL A 330 9.28 13.17 -14.05
CA VAL A 330 9.74 14.56 -14.25
C VAL A 330 9.16 15.48 -13.18
N ARG A 331 7.88 15.29 -12.80
CA ARG A 331 7.25 16.05 -11.71
C ARG A 331 7.86 15.75 -10.33
N GLU A 332 8.22 14.50 -10.06
CA GLU A 332 8.90 14.13 -8.81
C GLU A 332 10.28 14.80 -8.71
N ASP A 333 11.03 14.85 -9.82
CA ASP A 333 12.32 15.54 -9.89
C ASP A 333 12.16 17.07 -9.73
N GLU A 334 11.14 17.67 -10.37
CA GLU A 334 10.83 19.11 -10.24
C GLU A 334 10.54 19.48 -8.78
N GLN A 335 9.71 18.70 -8.08
CA GLN A 335 9.37 18.94 -6.68
C GLN A 335 10.60 18.88 -5.76
N GLN A 336 11.46 17.87 -5.94
CA GLN A 336 12.69 17.75 -5.14
C GLN A 336 13.62 18.97 -5.29
N LYS A 337 13.65 19.57 -6.49
CA LYS A 337 14.45 20.79 -6.75
C LYS A 337 13.79 22.03 -6.16
N GLN A 338 12.45 22.13 -6.20
CA GLN A 338 11.70 23.21 -5.55
C GLN A 338 11.88 23.22 -4.02
N ASP A 339 11.87 22.05 -3.38
CA ASP A 339 12.05 21.96 -1.92
C ASP A 339 13.42 22.50 -1.49
N LYS A 340 14.48 22.15 -2.24
CA LYS A 340 15.84 22.68 -2.01
C LYS A 340 15.93 24.18 -2.23
N LEU A 341 15.24 24.70 -3.25
CA LEU A 341 15.16 26.15 -3.50
C LEU A 341 14.50 26.88 -2.31
N HIS A 342 13.43 26.33 -1.75
CA HIS A 342 12.76 26.91 -0.58
C HIS A 342 13.61 26.89 0.70
N GLU A 343 14.47 25.88 0.88
CA GLU A 343 15.46 25.86 1.97
C GLU A 343 16.47 27.00 1.83
N ILE A 344 17.02 27.19 0.64
CA ILE A 344 17.96 28.28 0.34
C ILE A 344 17.31 29.65 0.58
N GLU A 345 16.06 29.85 0.14
CA GLU A 345 15.31 31.09 0.37
C GLU A 345 14.98 31.35 1.84
N ARG A 346 14.79 30.29 2.65
CA ARG A 346 14.64 30.43 4.11
C ARG A 346 15.96 30.89 4.75
N SER A 347 17.09 30.31 4.35
CA SER A 347 18.41 30.70 4.85
C SER A 347 18.77 32.14 4.48
N LEU A 348 18.51 32.55 3.23
CA LEU A 348 18.72 33.94 2.79
C LEU A 348 17.88 34.95 3.58
N ARG A 349 16.58 34.66 3.79
CA ARG A 349 15.71 35.52 4.62
C ARG A 349 16.18 35.63 6.07
N ARG A 350 16.72 34.54 6.64
CA ARG A 350 17.31 34.56 7.99
C ARG A 350 18.52 35.50 8.04
N ILE A 351 19.43 35.39 7.06
CA ILE A 351 20.61 36.25 6.96
C ILE A 351 20.19 37.73 6.77
N GLU A 352 19.23 38.01 5.90
CA GLU A 352 18.68 39.36 5.71
C GLU A 352 18.06 39.94 6.98
N HIS A 353 17.34 39.11 7.76
CA HIS A 353 16.76 39.53 9.03
C HIS A 353 17.84 39.88 10.06
N ILE A 354 18.88 39.05 10.19
CA ILE A 354 20.02 39.31 11.08
C ILE A 354 20.69 40.63 10.70
N LEU A 355 20.98 40.84 9.42
CA LEU A 355 21.59 42.09 8.92
C LEU A 355 20.67 43.32 9.09
N ALA A 356 19.35 43.15 9.13
CA ALA A 356 18.38 44.23 9.33
C ALA A 356 18.19 44.61 10.80
N VAL A 357 18.16 43.62 11.70
CA VAL A 357 18.07 43.82 13.17
C VAL A 357 19.30 44.55 13.69
N GLU A 358 20.49 44.15 13.23
CA GLU A 358 21.76 44.79 13.59
C GLU A 358 21.86 46.25 13.09
N ARG A 359 21.16 46.61 11.99
CA ARG A 359 21.06 48.01 11.52
C ARG A 359 20.05 48.85 12.29
N ALA A 360 18.99 48.25 12.82
CA ALA A 360 17.93 48.94 13.55
C ALA A 360 18.28 49.20 15.03
N ALA A 361 19.20 48.42 15.60
CA ALA A 361 19.70 48.56 16.98
C ALA A 361 20.48 49.88 17.25
N LEU A 362 20.78 50.66 16.21
CA LEU A 362 21.53 51.92 16.29
C LEU A 362 20.71 53.15 16.76
N SER A 363 19.39 53.04 16.96
CA SER A 363 18.51 54.21 17.15
C SER A 363 17.34 53.98 18.11
N PHE A 364 17.57 53.65 19.38
CA PHE A 364 16.66 54.08 20.45
C PHE A 364 17.24 53.64 21.81
N ASN A 365 17.74 54.58 22.62
CA ASN A 365 18.28 54.20 23.91
C ASN A 365 17.60 54.86 25.13
N ASP A 366 17.42 53.98 26.11
CA ASP A 366 17.46 54.15 27.56
C ASP A 366 16.21 54.53 28.35
N VAL A 367 15.19 55.18 27.78
CA VAL A 367 13.93 55.46 28.55
C VAL A 367 12.79 54.48 28.24
N VAL A 368 12.81 53.82 27.07
CA VAL A 368 11.85 52.75 26.70
C VAL A 368 12.24 51.38 27.25
N ILE A 369 13.51 51.21 27.64
CA ILE A 369 14.07 49.92 28.01
C ILE A 369 13.46 49.38 29.32
N ALA A 370 13.26 50.21 30.35
CA ALA A 370 12.73 49.73 31.64
C ALA A 370 11.22 49.41 31.61
N ALA A 371 10.41 50.26 30.97
CA ALA A 371 8.97 50.03 30.81
C ALA A 371 8.67 48.90 29.80
N GLY A 372 9.43 48.87 28.69
CA GLY A 372 9.37 47.83 27.68
C GLY A 372 9.81 46.45 28.20
N LYS A 373 10.88 46.38 29.02
CA LYS A 373 11.31 45.14 29.69
C LYS A 373 10.19 44.53 30.53
N THR A 374 9.49 45.36 31.30
CA THR A 374 8.43 44.91 32.20
C THR A 374 7.23 44.36 31.43
N GLU A 375 6.79 45.06 30.39
CA GLU A 375 5.65 44.61 29.59
C GLU A 375 6.01 43.42 28.67
N ALA A 376 7.22 43.40 28.09
CA ALA A 376 7.72 42.26 27.32
C ALA A 376 7.86 41.00 28.18
N ALA A 377 8.46 41.11 29.38
CA ALA A 377 8.57 39.98 30.30
C ALA A 377 7.19 39.46 30.73
N LYS A 378 6.19 40.33 30.89
CA LYS A 378 4.81 39.93 31.21
C LYS A 378 4.15 39.16 30.05
N ILE A 379 4.26 39.65 28.82
CA ILE A 379 3.74 38.97 27.62
C ILE A 379 4.42 37.61 27.45
N LEU A 380 5.76 37.55 27.56
CA LEU A 380 6.52 36.31 27.44
C LEU A 380 6.17 35.31 28.55
N ARG A 381 5.97 35.76 29.80
CA ARG A 381 5.52 34.88 30.90
C ARG A 381 4.12 34.33 30.66
N SER A 382 3.20 35.13 30.12
CA SER A 382 1.86 34.66 29.75
C SER A 382 1.96 33.57 28.68
N SER A 383 2.72 33.83 27.60
CA SER A 383 2.94 32.86 26.53
C SER A 383 3.66 31.60 27.01
N LEU A 384 4.62 31.74 27.91
CA LEU A 384 5.28 30.61 28.56
C LEU A 384 4.30 29.77 29.38
N GLY A 385 3.41 30.41 30.14
CA GLY A 385 2.37 29.73 30.91
C GLY A 385 1.44 28.90 30.03
N GLU A 386 0.97 29.48 28.93
CA GLU A 386 0.13 28.80 27.93
C GLU A 386 0.87 27.61 27.30
N LYS A 387 2.07 27.83 26.77
CA LYS A 387 2.87 26.76 26.12
C LYS A 387 3.27 25.66 27.08
N ALA A 388 3.55 25.99 28.34
CA ALA A 388 3.86 25.01 29.38
C ALA A 388 2.63 24.16 29.75
N ALA A 389 1.43 24.77 29.78
CA ALA A 389 0.18 24.04 30.00
C ALA A 389 -0.10 23.09 28.82
N ASP A 390 0.00 23.57 27.58
CA ASP A 390 -0.14 22.75 26.38
C ASP A 390 0.84 21.56 26.40
N ALA A 391 2.11 21.80 26.74
CA ALA A 391 3.13 20.75 26.85
C ALA A 391 2.78 19.72 27.93
N ALA A 392 2.23 20.15 29.08
CA ALA A 392 1.80 19.24 30.13
C ALA A 392 0.64 18.34 29.67
N ASP A 393 -0.34 18.90 28.97
CA ASP A 393 -1.48 18.16 28.42
C ASP A 393 -1.03 17.14 27.36
N VAL A 394 -0.13 17.52 26.46
CA VAL A 394 0.43 16.60 25.45
C VAL A 394 1.24 15.50 26.13
N ARG A 395 2.03 15.83 27.15
CA ARG A 395 2.81 14.84 27.92
C ARG A 395 1.90 13.82 28.61
N TYR A 396 0.78 14.26 29.18
CA TYR A 396 -0.23 13.36 29.74
C TYR A 396 -0.79 12.39 28.69
N ARG A 397 -1.09 12.86 27.47
CA ARG A 397 -1.53 11.99 26.37
C ARG A 397 -0.46 10.97 25.95
N VAL A 398 0.81 11.41 25.85
CA VAL A 398 1.96 10.54 25.58
C VAL A 398 2.05 9.39 26.58
N ASP A 399 1.92 9.68 27.88
CA ASP A 399 1.98 8.65 28.92
C ASP A 399 0.75 7.73 28.86
N LYS A 400 -0.45 8.27 28.65
CA LYS A 400 -1.67 7.47 28.44
C LYS A 400 -1.55 6.49 27.27
N HIS A 401 -0.96 6.91 26.15
CA HIS A 401 -0.71 6.04 25.00
C HIS A 401 0.29 4.93 25.33
N ARG A 402 1.36 5.23 26.10
CA ARG A 402 2.34 4.24 26.56
C ARG A 402 1.70 3.20 27.50
N ASP A 403 0.86 3.64 28.42
CA ASP A 403 0.13 2.76 29.35
C ASP A 403 -0.82 1.84 28.59
N THR A 404 -1.55 2.40 27.63
CA THR A 404 -2.43 1.62 26.73
C THR A 404 -1.64 0.52 26.03
N MET A 405 -0.53 0.86 25.38
CA MET A 405 0.33 -0.11 24.70
C MET A 405 0.83 -1.20 25.65
N THR A 406 1.30 -0.82 26.85
CA THR A 406 1.85 -1.73 27.86
C THR A 406 0.79 -2.71 28.38
N SER A 407 -0.43 -2.21 28.63
CA SER A 407 -1.55 -3.05 29.08
C SER A 407 -1.94 -4.11 28.04
N LEU A 408 -1.96 -3.73 26.76
CA LEU A 408 -2.30 -4.60 25.63
C LEU A 408 -1.24 -5.67 25.37
N THR A 409 0.02 -5.41 25.74
CA THR A 409 1.14 -6.36 25.61
C THR A 409 1.59 -6.95 26.94
N SER A 410 0.74 -6.94 27.97
CA SER A 410 1.10 -7.50 29.28
C SER A 410 1.52 -8.98 29.19
N ALA A 411 2.44 -9.40 30.05
CA ALA A 411 2.95 -10.77 30.06
C ALA A 411 1.84 -11.81 30.27
N LYS A 412 0.84 -11.48 31.10
CA LYS A 412 -0.34 -12.32 31.34
C LYS A 412 -1.14 -12.57 30.07
N ARG A 413 -1.52 -11.51 29.35
CA ARG A 413 -2.31 -11.60 28.10
C ARG A 413 -1.50 -12.31 27.01
N SER A 414 -0.26 -11.91 26.81
CA SER A 414 0.63 -12.52 25.81
C SER A 414 0.84 -14.02 26.09
N GLY A 415 1.03 -14.39 27.36
CA GLY A 415 1.16 -15.78 27.78
C GLY A 415 -0.10 -16.62 27.51
N GLU A 416 -1.29 -16.07 27.71
CA GLU A 416 -2.57 -16.73 27.41
C GLU A 416 -2.72 -17.02 25.91
N ILE A 417 -2.44 -16.02 25.06
CA ILE A 417 -2.53 -16.15 23.60
C ILE A 417 -1.53 -17.21 23.10
N LEU A 418 -0.28 -17.14 23.56
CA LEU A 418 0.76 -18.09 23.17
C LEU A 418 0.47 -19.51 23.66
N LYS A 419 -0.10 -19.67 24.86
CA LYS A 419 -0.52 -20.98 25.37
C LYS A 419 -1.62 -21.59 24.51
N PHE A 420 -2.61 -20.79 24.11
CA PHE A 420 -3.69 -21.24 23.22
C PHE A 420 -3.15 -21.67 21.85
N TYR A 421 -2.30 -20.84 21.25
CA TYR A 421 -1.65 -21.15 19.98
C TYR A 421 -0.84 -22.46 20.03
N ARG A 422 0.01 -22.63 21.03
CA ARG A 422 0.85 -23.85 21.18
C ARG A 422 0.01 -25.11 21.36
N ALA A 423 -1.07 -25.05 22.14
CA ALA A 423 -1.96 -26.18 22.33
C ALA A 423 -2.61 -26.63 21.01
N LEU A 424 -3.04 -25.67 20.17
CA LEU A 424 -3.56 -25.97 18.84
C LEU A 424 -2.49 -26.48 17.88
N LEU A 425 -1.29 -25.90 17.92
CA LEU A 425 -0.18 -26.34 17.08
C LEU A 425 0.18 -27.80 17.38
N ALA A 426 0.32 -28.18 18.66
CA ALA A 426 0.61 -29.55 19.06
C ALA A 426 -0.50 -30.51 18.60
N LYS A 427 -1.77 -30.14 18.78
CA LYS A 427 -2.92 -30.92 18.31
C LYS A 427 -2.87 -31.11 16.79
N TYR A 428 -2.69 -30.03 16.03
CA TYR A 428 -2.71 -30.08 14.57
C TYR A 428 -1.49 -30.75 13.96
N ALA A 429 -0.33 -30.66 14.60
CA ALA A 429 0.84 -31.43 14.22
C ALA A 429 0.58 -32.93 14.41
N PHE A 430 -0.04 -33.34 15.52
CA PHE A 430 -0.47 -34.72 15.72
C PHE A 430 -1.50 -35.16 14.68
N ASP A 431 -2.53 -34.35 14.40
CA ASP A 431 -3.57 -34.64 13.40
C ASP A 431 -3.01 -34.78 11.97
N LEU A 432 -1.81 -34.23 11.70
CA LEU A 432 -1.12 -34.26 10.41
C LEU A 432 0.12 -35.17 10.40
N ASP A 433 0.33 -35.95 11.47
CA ASP A 433 1.48 -36.86 11.65
C ASP A 433 2.84 -36.16 11.48
N VAL A 434 3.03 -35.06 12.23
CA VAL A 434 4.26 -34.24 12.21
C VAL A 434 4.91 -34.21 13.57
N ALA A 435 6.21 -34.47 13.63
CA ALA A 435 7.00 -34.26 14.82
C ALA A 435 7.48 -32.80 14.92
N LEU A 436 7.10 -32.11 16.00
CA LEU A 436 7.58 -30.77 16.31
C LEU A 436 8.91 -30.83 17.08
N GLU A 437 9.87 -30.00 16.70
CA GLU A 437 11.09 -29.81 17.49
C GLU A 437 10.76 -28.97 18.73
N GLN A 438 11.07 -29.40 19.95
CA GLN A 438 10.82 -28.59 21.16
C GLN A 438 9.35 -28.09 21.28
N ASP A 439 8.38 -29.00 21.23
CA ASP A 439 6.93 -28.75 21.19
C ASP A 439 6.45 -27.60 22.14
N GLY A 440 6.92 -27.58 23.39
CA GLY A 440 6.55 -26.56 24.37
C GLY A 440 7.16 -25.16 24.17
N ALA A 441 8.18 -25.02 23.32
CA ALA A 441 8.94 -23.78 23.09
C ALA A 441 8.69 -23.16 21.71
N GLN A 442 7.75 -23.71 20.93
CA GLN A 442 7.40 -23.19 19.61
C GLN A 442 7.00 -21.71 19.67
N SER A 443 7.45 -20.98 18.65
CA SER A 443 7.18 -19.55 18.49
C SER A 443 5.95 -19.35 17.62
N ILE A 444 5.23 -18.24 17.84
CA ILE A 444 4.20 -17.82 16.90
C ILE A 444 4.80 -17.14 15.66
N HIS A 445 6.05 -16.68 15.74
CA HIS A 445 6.73 -16.00 14.62
C HIS A 445 7.36 -16.97 13.63
N ARG A 446 7.66 -18.19 14.06
CA ARG A 446 8.32 -19.24 13.25
C ARG A 446 7.92 -20.61 13.77
N ILE A 447 7.90 -21.60 12.88
CA ILE A 447 7.79 -23.01 13.23
C ILE A 447 9.13 -23.72 13.05
N GLN A 448 9.42 -24.67 13.94
CA GLN A 448 10.52 -25.62 13.80
C GLN A 448 9.93 -27.03 13.76
N ALA A 449 9.79 -27.58 12.56
CA ALA A 449 9.26 -28.92 12.30
C ALA A 449 10.30 -29.75 11.53
N ALA A 450 10.13 -31.08 11.55
CA ALA A 450 11.00 -32.00 10.83
C ALA A 450 11.10 -31.69 9.32
N ARG A 451 12.24 -32.04 8.73
CA ARG A 451 12.56 -31.77 7.30
C ARG A 451 11.93 -32.83 6.39
N GLY A 452 11.86 -32.53 5.10
CA GLY A 452 11.24 -33.40 4.11
C GLY A 452 9.72 -33.21 4.05
N SER A 453 9.00 -34.27 3.71
CA SER A 453 7.54 -34.24 3.48
C SER A 453 6.72 -33.83 4.72
N GLU A 454 7.29 -33.92 5.93
CA GLU A 454 6.71 -33.36 7.16
C GLU A 454 6.68 -31.82 7.19
N GLY A 455 7.58 -31.14 6.47
CA GLY A 455 7.68 -29.68 6.46
C GLY A 455 6.39 -28.98 6.01
N PRO A 456 5.82 -29.31 4.84
CA PRO A 456 4.53 -28.77 4.39
C PRO A 456 3.37 -29.04 5.36
N ARG A 457 3.34 -30.24 5.96
CA ARG A 457 2.32 -30.63 6.95
C ARG A 457 2.48 -29.82 8.24
N GLY A 458 3.70 -29.60 8.71
CA GLY A 458 4.00 -28.73 9.85
C GLY A 458 3.59 -27.29 9.60
N LEU A 459 3.86 -26.77 8.39
CA LEU A 459 3.40 -25.43 7.99
C LEU A 459 1.87 -25.34 7.95
N LEU A 460 1.19 -26.39 7.49
CA LEU A 460 -0.27 -26.44 7.53
C LEU A 460 -0.81 -26.41 8.98
N ALA A 461 -0.21 -27.19 9.88
CA ALA A 461 -0.52 -27.14 11.31
C ALA A 461 -0.30 -25.74 11.89
N TYR A 462 0.83 -25.10 11.55
CA TYR A 462 1.15 -23.72 11.94
C TYR A 462 0.08 -22.73 11.50
N TYR A 463 -0.25 -22.70 10.20
CA TYR A 463 -1.19 -21.72 9.66
C TYR A 463 -2.58 -21.90 10.27
N TYR A 464 -3.06 -23.12 10.48
CA TYR A 464 -4.37 -23.36 11.08
C TYR A 464 -4.41 -23.06 12.58
N ALA A 465 -3.35 -23.38 13.33
CA ALA A 465 -3.23 -22.96 14.72
C ALA A 465 -3.22 -21.42 14.83
N PHE A 466 -2.53 -20.76 13.90
CA PHE A 466 -2.49 -19.30 13.81
C PHE A 466 -3.86 -18.71 13.48
N LEU A 467 -4.56 -19.21 12.47
CA LEU A 467 -5.87 -18.73 12.05
C LEU A 467 -6.92 -18.89 13.16
N GLN A 468 -6.89 -19.99 13.91
CA GLN A 468 -7.79 -20.20 15.06
C GLN A 468 -7.43 -19.29 16.24
N THR A 469 -6.14 -19.05 16.49
CA THR A 469 -5.67 -18.08 17.49
C THR A 469 -6.17 -16.68 17.16
N ARG A 470 -6.03 -16.30 15.88
CA ARG A 470 -6.54 -15.05 15.34
C ARG A 470 -8.04 -14.92 15.60
N VAL A 471 -8.85 -15.91 15.23
CA VAL A 471 -10.32 -15.90 15.42
C VAL A 471 -10.70 -15.54 16.86
N LYS A 472 -9.93 -16.02 17.84
CA LYS A 472 -10.18 -15.77 19.26
C LYS A 472 -9.71 -14.40 19.75
N TYR A 473 -8.55 -13.91 19.29
CA TYR A 473 -7.87 -12.77 19.94
C TYR A 473 -7.62 -11.54 19.07
N ALA A 474 -7.69 -11.66 17.74
CA ALA A 474 -7.53 -10.54 16.84
C ALA A 474 -8.85 -9.81 16.58
N THR A 475 -8.74 -8.56 16.15
CA THR A 475 -9.87 -7.69 15.78
C THR A 475 -9.91 -7.39 14.28
N ALA A 476 -8.77 -7.54 13.60
CA ALA A 476 -8.60 -7.21 12.20
C ALA A 476 -9.59 -7.95 11.28
N THR A 477 -9.83 -7.39 10.10
CA THR A 477 -10.67 -8.00 9.06
C THR A 477 -10.10 -9.35 8.59
N ALA A 478 -10.94 -10.38 8.53
CA ALA A 478 -10.56 -11.71 8.05
C ALA A 478 -10.79 -11.84 6.54
N PHE A 479 -9.89 -12.54 5.85
CA PHE A 479 -10.01 -12.81 4.41
C PHE A 479 -10.19 -14.32 4.15
N PRO A 480 -10.65 -14.69 2.95
CA PRO A 480 -10.73 -16.09 2.53
C PRO A 480 -9.36 -16.77 2.61
N ILE A 481 -9.34 -18.00 3.11
CA ILE A 481 -8.15 -18.85 3.16
C ILE A 481 -7.92 -19.42 1.76
N VAL A 482 -6.81 -19.04 1.12
CA VAL A 482 -6.45 -19.47 -0.23
C VAL A 482 -5.15 -20.28 -0.17
N ILE A 483 -5.20 -21.52 -0.64
CA ILE A 483 -4.07 -22.45 -0.58
C ILE A 483 -3.75 -22.92 -2.00
N ASP A 484 -2.54 -22.62 -2.49
CA ASP A 484 -2.07 -23.05 -3.80
C ASP A 484 -1.15 -24.28 -3.69
N ALA A 485 -1.51 -25.33 -4.42
CA ALA A 485 -0.76 -26.58 -4.57
C ALA A 485 -0.31 -27.20 -3.22
N PRO A 486 -1.22 -27.74 -2.40
CA PRO A 486 -0.87 -28.35 -1.11
C PRO A 486 -0.05 -29.64 -1.21
N ASN A 487 0.01 -30.29 -2.37
CA ASN A 487 0.85 -31.47 -2.59
C ASN A 487 2.33 -31.10 -2.81
N GLN A 488 2.94 -30.42 -1.84
CA GLN A 488 4.36 -30.07 -1.89
C GLN A 488 5.25 -31.22 -1.44
N GLN A 489 6.42 -31.31 -2.05
CA GLN A 489 7.42 -32.36 -1.83
C GLN A 489 6.91 -33.80 -2.07
N GLY A 490 5.83 -33.95 -2.84
CA GLY A 490 5.27 -35.26 -3.22
C GLY A 490 4.74 -36.04 -2.03
N GLN A 491 3.67 -35.54 -1.40
CA GLN A 491 2.97 -36.26 -0.34
C GLN A 491 2.42 -37.58 -0.90
N ASP A 492 2.49 -38.64 -0.10
CA ASP A 492 2.02 -39.96 -0.49
C ASP A 492 0.48 -40.05 -0.50
N ALA A 493 -0.02 -41.23 -0.88
CA ALA A 493 -1.45 -41.51 -0.98
C ALA A 493 -2.21 -41.47 0.36
N VAL A 494 -1.51 -41.40 1.50
CA VAL A 494 -2.11 -41.31 2.84
C VAL A 494 -2.17 -39.84 3.29
N HIS A 495 -1.04 -39.14 3.18
CA HIS A 495 -0.86 -37.81 3.72
C HIS A 495 -1.53 -36.72 2.89
N LEU A 496 -1.58 -36.82 1.56
CA LEU A 496 -2.27 -35.82 0.74
C LEU A 496 -3.78 -35.76 1.04
N PRO A 497 -4.54 -36.88 1.06
CA PRO A 497 -5.94 -36.86 1.47
C PRO A 497 -6.14 -36.41 2.93
N GLN A 498 -5.20 -36.71 3.82
CA GLN A 498 -5.23 -36.22 5.21
C GLN A 498 -5.13 -34.69 5.26
N MET A 499 -4.17 -34.10 4.55
CA MET A 499 -4.00 -32.64 4.46
C MET A 499 -5.25 -31.97 3.88
N LEU A 500 -5.82 -32.50 2.80
CA LEU A 500 -6.99 -31.92 2.17
C LEU A 500 -8.23 -31.99 3.07
N ARG A 501 -8.46 -33.11 3.77
CA ARG A 501 -9.51 -33.20 4.78
C ARG A 501 -9.28 -32.22 5.93
N PHE A 502 -8.05 -32.11 6.41
CA PHE A 502 -7.66 -31.19 7.48
C PHE A 502 -7.98 -29.73 7.10
N ILE A 503 -7.60 -29.30 5.89
CA ILE A 503 -7.83 -27.94 5.37
C ILE A 503 -9.31 -27.54 5.51
N PHE A 504 -10.23 -28.40 5.08
CA PHE A 504 -11.66 -28.06 5.14
C PHE A 504 -12.28 -28.28 6.52
N ALA A 505 -11.82 -29.29 7.28
CA ALA A 505 -12.39 -29.65 8.58
C ALA A 505 -11.97 -28.70 9.72
N GLN A 506 -10.74 -28.17 9.68
CA GLN A 506 -10.20 -27.31 10.74
C GLN A 506 -10.29 -25.81 10.42
N ALA A 507 -10.83 -25.45 9.26
CA ALA A 507 -11.07 -24.06 8.92
C ALA A 507 -12.04 -23.40 9.92
N PRO A 508 -11.86 -22.12 10.28
CA PRO A 508 -12.84 -21.40 11.07
C PRO A 508 -14.24 -21.46 10.43
N ALA A 509 -15.29 -21.57 11.26
CA ALA A 509 -16.65 -21.87 10.78
C ALA A 509 -17.17 -20.91 9.69
N ASP A 510 -16.86 -19.61 9.82
CA ASP A 510 -17.31 -18.56 8.89
C ASP A 510 -16.27 -18.21 7.81
N ALA A 511 -15.16 -18.98 7.72
CA ALA A 511 -14.12 -18.73 6.73
C ALA A 511 -14.48 -19.36 5.39
N GLN A 512 -14.33 -18.57 4.32
CA GLN A 512 -14.27 -19.12 2.97
C GLN A 512 -12.90 -19.77 2.75
N VAL A 513 -12.89 -20.97 2.16
CA VAL A 513 -11.68 -21.73 1.85
C VAL A 513 -11.63 -22.05 0.37
N ILE A 514 -10.53 -21.69 -0.29
CA ILE A 514 -10.28 -21.91 -1.72
C ILE A 514 -8.95 -22.65 -1.85
N VAL A 515 -8.97 -23.85 -2.43
CA VAL A 515 -7.77 -24.69 -2.55
C VAL A 515 -7.54 -25.04 -4.01
N ALA A 516 -6.35 -24.81 -4.54
CA ALA A 516 -5.96 -25.29 -5.86
C ALA A 516 -5.22 -26.62 -5.77
N VAL A 517 -5.71 -27.65 -6.48
CA VAL A 517 -5.11 -28.99 -6.54
C VAL A 517 -5.03 -29.50 -7.98
N GLU A 518 -4.15 -30.46 -8.22
CA GLU A 518 -4.09 -31.13 -9.52
C GLU A 518 -5.33 -31.99 -9.76
N GLU A 519 -5.68 -32.78 -8.76
CA GLU A 519 -6.84 -33.66 -8.74
C GLU A 519 -7.46 -33.64 -7.34
N ALA A 520 -8.78 -33.52 -7.26
CA ALA A 520 -9.47 -33.59 -5.98
C ALA A 520 -9.39 -35.02 -5.43
N SER A 521 -8.87 -35.17 -4.21
CA SER A 521 -8.80 -36.46 -3.53
C SER A 521 -10.19 -36.99 -3.18
N GLN A 522 -10.33 -38.31 -3.11
CA GLN A 522 -11.52 -38.93 -2.51
C GLN A 522 -11.66 -38.55 -1.02
N GLY A 523 -12.90 -38.40 -0.54
CA GLY A 523 -13.18 -38.15 0.89
C GLY A 523 -13.18 -36.67 1.33
N LEU A 524 -13.29 -35.72 0.40
CA LEU A 524 -13.61 -34.34 0.71
C LEU A 524 -15.03 -34.22 1.31
N PRO A 525 -15.29 -33.20 2.17
CA PRO A 525 -16.65 -32.93 2.65
C PRO A 525 -17.64 -32.72 1.49
N ALA A 526 -18.89 -33.14 1.68
CA ALA A 526 -19.92 -33.12 0.64
C ALA A 526 -20.32 -31.70 0.18
N ASP A 527 -20.03 -30.68 0.98
CA ASP A 527 -20.30 -29.27 0.70
C ASP A 527 -19.12 -28.56 -0.01
N VAL A 528 -18.07 -29.29 -0.38
CA VAL A 528 -16.97 -28.77 -1.20
C VAL A 528 -17.39 -28.70 -2.66
N ASP A 529 -17.33 -27.50 -3.24
CA ASP A 529 -17.62 -27.25 -4.64
C ASP A 529 -16.34 -27.36 -5.48
N ILE A 530 -16.29 -28.36 -6.38
CA ILE A 530 -15.14 -28.63 -7.24
C ILE A 530 -15.34 -27.96 -8.59
N ARG A 531 -14.39 -27.10 -8.97
CA ARG A 531 -14.41 -26.33 -10.21
C ARG A 531 -13.17 -26.63 -11.03
N SER A 532 -13.36 -27.20 -12.22
CA SER A 532 -12.28 -27.63 -13.10
C SER A 532 -11.89 -26.54 -14.10
N TYR A 533 -10.59 -26.27 -14.20
CA TYR A 533 -10.00 -25.27 -15.10
C TYR A 533 -8.83 -25.85 -15.90
N GLY A 534 -8.60 -25.27 -17.07
CA GLY A 534 -7.59 -25.69 -18.04
C GLY A 534 -8.08 -26.76 -19.00
N VAL A 535 -8.35 -26.33 -20.23
CA VAL A 535 -8.62 -27.23 -21.37
C VAL A 535 -7.31 -27.49 -22.14
N GLN A 536 -6.40 -26.52 -22.15
CA GLN A 536 -5.14 -26.58 -22.87
C GLN A 536 -3.98 -26.16 -21.96
N ARG A 537 -2.83 -26.83 -22.10
CA ARG A 537 -1.63 -26.52 -21.31
C ARG A 537 -1.13 -25.11 -21.66
N ARG A 538 -0.77 -24.35 -20.62
CA ARG A 538 -0.31 -22.95 -20.71
C ARG A 538 -1.34 -21.97 -21.28
N GLN A 539 -2.62 -22.30 -21.19
CA GLN A 539 -3.73 -21.43 -21.60
C GLN A 539 -4.89 -21.61 -20.63
N VAL A 540 -5.10 -20.62 -19.77
CA VAL A 540 -6.21 -20.61 -18.80
C VAL A 540 -7.35 -19.67 -19.25
N LEU A 541 -7.02 -18.60 -19.97
CA LEU A 541 -8.00 -17.70 -20.59
C LEU A 541 -8.58 -18.34 -21.87
N ARG A 542 -9.84 -18.03 -22.15
CA ARG A 542 -10.65 -18.64 -23.22
C ARG A 542 -11.23 -17.56 -24.14
N GLU A 543 -11.33 -17.88 -25.42
CA GLU A 543 -11.89 -16.98 -26.43
C GLU A 543 -13.41 -16.82 -26.24
N ALA A 544 -14.10 -17.91 -25.89
CA ALA A 544 -15.56 -17.93 -25.73
C ALA A 544 -16.11 -17.00 -24.65
N GLU A 545 -15.29 -16.60 -23.67
CA GLU A 545 -15.70 -15.69 -22.58
C GLU A 545 -15.26 -14.24 -22.85
N PHE A 546 -14.55 -13.97 -23.95
CA PHE A 546 -13.92 -12.69 -24.21
C PHE A 546 -14.94 -11.55 -24.30
N ASP A 547 -15.95 -11.66 -25.15
CA ASP A 547 -16.87 -10.55 -25.42
C ASP A 547 -17.67 -10.13 -24.17
N GLU A 548 -18.26 -11.08 -23.43
CA GLU A 548 -19.01 -10.81 -22.18
C GLU A 548 -18.12 -10.09 -21.15
N ILE A 549 -16.90 -10.58 -20.97
CA ILE A 549 -15.99 -10.02 -19.96
C ILE A 549 -15.42 -8.68 -20.43
N ASN A 550 -15.10 -8.53 -21.71
CA ASN A 550 -14.61 -7.28 -22.28
C ASN A 550 -15.65 -6.15 -22.12
N GLU A 551 -16.92 -6.44 -22.40
CA GLU A 551 -18.03 -5.51 -22.16
C GLU A 551 -18.13 -5.14 -20.68
N ARG A 552 -18.01 -6.12 -19.76
CA ARG A 552 -17.99 -5.86 -18.32
C ARG A 552 -16.86 -4.91 -17.91
N PHE A 553 -15.65 -5.11 -18.45
CA PHE A 553 -14.50 -4.25 -18.14
C PHE A 553 -14.65 -2.83 -18.70
N SER A 554 -15.35 -2.64 -19.82
CA SER A 554 -15.58 -1.32 -20.44
C SER A 554 -16.24 -0.32 -19.47
N VAL A 555 -17.08 -0.79 -18.55
CA VAL A 555 -17.75 0.05 -17.55
C VAL A 555 -16.76 0.61 -16.53
N TYR A 556 -15.77 -0.20 -16.13
CA TYR A 556 -14.74 0.20 -15.19
C TYR A 556 -13.68 1.07 -15.87
N THR A 557 -13.18 0.64 -17.04
CA THR A 557 -12.11 1.37 -17.74
C THR A 557 -12.54 2.76 -18.20
N ARG A 558 -13.81 2.97 -18.56
CA ARG A 558 -14.33 4.31 -18.87
C ARG A 558 -14.22 5.28 -17.69
N GLN A 559 -14.58 4.83 -16.48
CA GLN A 559 -14.48 5.65 -15.26
C GLN A 559 -13.04 5.89 -14.81
N LEU A 560 -12.09 5.06 -15.27
CA LEU A 560 -10.67 5.21 -14.98
C LEU A 560 -9.96 6.19 -15.93
N LEU A 561 -10.58 6.52 -17.06
CA LEU A 561 -10.03 7.45 -18.05
C LEU A 561 -10.63 8.86 -17.95
N LEU A 562 -11.69 9.03 -17.15
CA LEU A 562 -12.31 10.32 -16.79
C LEU A 562 -11.61 10.87 -15.55
#